data_AF-A0A3D5N7Q2-F1
#
_entry.id   AF-A0A3D5N7Q2-F1
#
_cell.length_a   1.000
_cell.length_b   1.000
_cell.length_c   1.000
_cell.angle_alpha   90.00
_cell.angle_beta   90.00
_cell.angle_gamma   90.00
#
_symmetry.space_group_name_H-M   'P 1'
#
loop_
_entity.id
_entity.type
_entity.pdbx_description
1 polymer ?
#
loop_
_entity_poly.entity_id
_entity_poly.type
_entity_poly.pdbx_seq_one_letter_code
_entity_poly.pdbx_strand_id
1 'polypeptide(L)'
;PETDTSIAARYARAIAYYRDSQLDPALEIIKGLIADEPENPYFEELEGQVLLEFGRAADAVPPLQKSVDLSGGAPLIRLLLAHAMIETGDPAMLEPAKANLIGVLSRERGNSSAWRFRAIVESRLGNEGEASLSQAEYSLLSGDRQAASYHAVQAERKLEKGTATWLRSQDILQATDPDGQDKKNAEKDAPK
;
A
#
# COMPACT_ATOMS: atom_id res chain seq x y z
N PRO A 1 -8.34 -21.11 -28.86
CA PRO A 1 -7.83 -22.51 -28.85
C PRO A 1 -6.35 -22.50 -28.47
N GLU A 2 -5.75 -23.61 -28.03
CA GLU A 2 -4.30 -23.67 -27.72
C GLU A 2 -3.41 -23.29 -28.91
N THR A 3 -3.89 -23.54 -30.13
CA THR A 3 -3.20 -23.21 -31.39
C THR A 3 -3.11 -21.72 -31.70
N ASP A 4 -3.87 -20.86 -31.00
CA ASP A 4 -3.74 -19.40 -31.13
C ASP A 4 -2.59 -18.92 -30.25
N THR A 5 -1.49 -18.49 -30.87
CA THR A 5 -0.25 -18.06 -30.20
C THR A 5 -0.16 -16.54 -30.04
N SER A 6 -1.21 -15.79 -30.38
CA SER A 6 -1.26 -14.35 -30.17
C SER A 6 -1.04 -13.96 -28.70
N ILE A 7 -0.56 -12.74 -28.47
CA ILE A 7 -0.34 -12.19 -27.12
C ILE A 7 -1.63 -12.24 -26.30
N ALA A 8 -2.76 -11.81 -26.89
CA ALA A 8 -4.06 -11.83 -26.22
C ALA A 8 -4.50 -13.24 -25.83
N ALA A 9 -4.32 -14.23 -26.72
CA ALA A 9 -4.68 -15.62 -26.43
C ALA A 9 -3.79 -16.23 -25.32
N ARG A 10 -2.48 -15.94 -25.34
CA ARG A 10 -1.56 -16.35 -24.28
C ARG A 10 -1.88 -15.68 -22.95
N TYR A 11 -2.12 -14.38 -22.93
CA TYR A 11 -2.54 -13.65 -21.74
C TYR A 11 -3.82 -14.26 -21.14
N ALA A 12 -4.86 -14.48 -21.95
CA ALA A 12 -6.10 -15.10 -21.48
C ALA A 12 -5.88 -16.52 -20.91
N ARG A 13 -4.98 -17.32 -21.52
CA ARG A 13 -4.61 -18.64 -20.98
C ARG A 13 -3.84 -18.56 -19.67
N ALA A 14 -2.88 -17.64 -19.54
CA ALA A 14 -2.16 -17.43 -18.28
C ALA A 14 -3.14 -17.10 -17.15
N ILE A 15 -4.10 -16.21 -17.40
CA ILE A 15 -5.17 -15.87 -16.45
C ILE A 15 -6.05 -17.09 -16.13
N ALA A 16 -6.40 -17.90 -17.13
CA ALA A 16 -7.18 -19.13 -16.90
C ALA A 16 -6.44 -20.10 -15.98
N TYR A 17 -5.17 -20.40 -16.26
CA TYR A 17 -4.34 -21.26 -15.41
C TYR A 17 -4.20 -20.71 -13.99
N TYR A 18 -3.95 -19.41 -13.85
CA TYR A 18 -3.90 -18.73 -12.56
C TYR A 18 -5.21 -18.92 -11.77
N ARG A 19 -6.37 -18.69 -12.40
CA ARG A 19 -7.69 -18.87 -11.75
C ARG A 19 -7.98 -20.31 -11.37
N ASP A 20 -7.45 -21.26 -12.13
CA ASP A 20 -7.54 -22.70 -11.84
C ASP A 20 -6.46 -23.18 -10.85
N SER A 21 -5.76 -22.25 -10.19
CA SER A 21 -4.69 -22.53 -9.22
C SER A 21 -3.50 -23.31 -9.80
N GLN A 22 -3.26 -23.21 -11.10
CA GLN A 22 -2.15 -23.86 -11.80
C GLN A 22 -0.99 -22.87 -11.99
N LEU A 23 -0.14 -22.77 -10.96
CA LEU A 23 0.96 -21.79 -10.91
C LEU A 23 1.98 -21.98 -12.05
N ASP A 24 2.58 -23.17 -12.17
CA ASP A 24 3.69 -23.38 -13.10
C ASP A 24 3.27 -23.14 -14.58
N PRO A 25 2.12 -23.66 -15.05
CA PRO A 25 1.63 -23.36 -16.40
C PRO A 25 1.36 -21.86 -16.62
N ALA A 26 0.81 -21.15 -15.63
CA ALA A 26 0.60 -19.72 -15.72
C ALA A 26 1.93 -18.98 -15.88
N LEU A 27 2.92 -19.29 -15.03
CA LEU A 27 4.23 -18.63 -15.05
C LEU A 27 5.01 -18.93 -16.34
N GLU A 28 4.92 -20.13 -16.89
CA GLU A 28 5.57 -20.46 -18.16
C GLU A 28 5.06 -19.57 -19.29
N ILE A 29 3.75 -19.36 -19.37
CA ILE A 29 3.15 -18.48 -20.38
C ILE A 29 3.53 -17.02 -20.13
N ILE A 30 3.47 -16.55 -18.87
CA ILE A 30 3.82 -15.17 -18.51
C ILE A 30 5.28 -14.87 -18.88
N LYS A 31 6.21 -15.77 -18.58
CA LYS A 31 7.62 -15.62 -18.99
C LYS A 31 7.80 -15.54 -20.50
N GLY A 32 7.01 -16.30 -21.26
CA GLY A 32 6.97 -16.18 -22.72
C GLY A 32 6.46 -14.80 -23.19
N LEU A 33 5.47 -14.23 -22.50
CA LEU A 33 4.98 -12.87 -22.80
C LEU A 33 6.03 -11.80 -22.46
N ILE A 34 6.72 -11.93 -21.33
CA ILE A 34 7.81 -11.04 -20.94
C ILE A 34 8.96 -11.09 -21.95
N ALA A 35 9.30 -12.29 -22.46
CA ALA A 35 10.35 -12.44 -23.46
C ALA A 35 10.01 -11.73 -24.78
N ASP A 36 8.73 -11.71 -25.17
CA ASP A 36 8.28 -11.04 -26.39
C ASP A 36 8.18 -9.52 -26.23
N GLU A 37 7.77 -9.04 -25.04
CA GLU A 37 7.64 -7.61 -24.73
C GLU A 37 8.38 -7.25 -23.43
N PRO A 38 9.73 -7.19 -23.44
CA PRO A 38 10.54 -7.02 -22.22
C PRO A 38 10.43 -5.66 -21.55
N GLU A 39 9.87 -4.66 -22.25
CA GLU A 39 9.63 -3.31 -21.74
C GLU A 39 8.17 -3.08 -21.30
N ASN A 40 7.31 -4.10 -21.40
CA ASN A 40 5.92 -3.98 -20.97
C ASN A 40 5.81 -4.20 -19.44
N PRO A 41 5.51 -3.14 -18.65
CA PRO A 41 5.45 -3.27 -17.19
C PRO A 41 4.35 -4.21 -16.71
N TYR A 42 3.28 -4.42 -17.49
CA TYR A 42 2.12 -5.17 -17.05
C TYR A 42 2.33 -6.69 -17.07
N PHE A 43 3.28 -7.21 -17.86
CA PHE A 43 3.63 -8.63 -17.80
C PHE A 43 4.50 -8.96 -16.59
N GLU A 44 5.42 -8.06 -16.23
CA GLU A 44 6.18 -8.13 -14.99
C GLU A 44 5.26 -7.99 -13.75
N GLU A 45 4.28 -7.08 -13.81
CA GLU A 45 3.26 -6.94 -12.78
C GLU A 45 2.45 -8.22 -12.60
N LEU A 46 2.00 -8.83 -13.71
CA LEU A 46 1.25 -10.08 -13.69
C LEU A 46 2.06 -11.24 -13.10
N GLU A 47 3.35 -11.38 -13.45
CA GLU A 47 4.23 -12.39 -12.85
C GLU A 47 4.29 -12.20 -11.33
N GLY A 48 4.53 -10.96 -10.90
CA GLY A 48 4.56 -10.57 -9.51
C GLY A 48 3.26 -10.85 -8.75
N GLN A 49 2.13 -10.47 -9.31
CA GLN A 49 0.81 -10.69 -8.71
C GLN A 49 0.54 -12.18 -8.52
N VAL A 50 0.74 -12.98 -9.57
CA VAL A 50 0.54 -14.44 -9.51
C VAL A 50 1.46 -15.05 -8.45
N LEU A 51 2.74 -14.70 -8.42
CA LEU A 51 3.65 -15.21 -7.39
C LEU A 51 3.18 -14.85 -5.97
N LEU A 52 2.77 -13.61 -5.75
CA LEU A 52 2.31 -13.14 -4.45
C LEU A 52 1.06 -13.88 -3.98
N GLU A 53 0.06 -14.06 -4.85
CA GLU A 53 -1.20 -14.71 -4.49
C GLU A 53 -1.06 -16.21 -4.21
N PHE A 54 -0.02 -16.85 -4.74
CA PHE A 54 0.36 -18.22 -4.38
C PHE A 54 1.30 -18.29 -3.17
N GLY A 55 1.46 -17.19 -2.43
CA GLY A 55 2.29 -17.14 -1.22
C GLY A 55 3.79 -17.09 -1.48
N ARG A 56 4.23 -16.87 -2.73
CA ARG A 56 5.64 -16.74 -3.11
C ARG A 56 6.09 -15.28 -3.09
N ALA A 57 5.85 -14.61 -1.95
CA ALA A 57 6.11 -13.18 -1.79
C ALA A 57 7.56 -12.78 -2.13
N ALA A 58 8.55 -13.57 -1.69
CA ALA A 58 9.96 -13.30 -1.98
C ALA A 58 10.27 -13.35 -3.49
N ASP A 59 9.65 -14.27 -4.22
CA ASP A 59 9.82 -14.41 -5.67
C ASP A 59 9.05 -13.32 -6.44
N ALA A 60 7.99 -12.76 -5.86
CA ALA A 60 7.22 -11.67 -6.45
C ALA A 60 7.95 -10.33 -6.44
N VAL A 61 8.88 -10.10 -5.50
CA VAL A 61 9.56 -8.80 -5.35
C VAL A 61 10.36 -8.39 -6.60
N PRO A 62 11.23 -9.24 -7.20
CA PRO A 62 12.00 -8.86 -8.38
C PRO A 62 11.16 -8.43 -9.60
N PRO A 63 10.15 -9.19 -10.08
CA PRO A 63 9.34 -8.76 -11.22
C PRO A 63 8.51 -7.51 -10.89
N LEU A 64 7.97 -7.38 -9.68
CA LEU A 64 7.26 -6.17 -9.26
C LEU A 64 8.17 -4.93 -9.21
N GLN A 65 9.43 -5.08 -8.78
CA GLN A 65 10.41 -4.00 -8.80
C GLN A 65 10.70 -3.57 -10.25
N LYS A 66 10.94 -4.52 -11.15
CA LYS A 66 11.14 -4.22 -12.57
C LYS A 66 9.92 -3.53 -13.19
N SER A 67 8.72 -3.96 -12.83
CA SER A 67 7.46 -3.34 -13.26
C SER A 67 7.32 -1.89 -12.76
N VAL A 68 7.69 -1.61 -11.50
CA VAL A 68 7.75 -0.24 -10.95
C VAL A 68 8.70 0.62 -11.77
N ASP A 69 9.86 0.10 -12.14
CA ASP A 69 10.87 0.84 -12.90
C ASP A 69 10.38 1.14 -14.33
N LEU A 70 9.83 0.13 -15.03
CA LEU A 70 9.28 0.27 -16.38
C LEU A 70 8.07 1.20 -16.46
N SER A 71 7.22 1.21 -15.43
CA SER A 71 5.99 2.03 -15.39
C SER A 71 6.21 3.48 -14.96
N GLY A 72 7.43 3.88 -14.60
CA GLY A 72 7.68 5.20 -13.99
C GLY A 72 7.04 5.33 -12.59
N GLY A 73 6.93 4.20 -11.88
CA GLY A 73 6.40 4.10 -10.54
C GLY A 73 4.89 4.29 -10.44
N ALA A 74 4.12 3.59 -11.28
CA ALA A 74 2.66 3.58 -11.21
C ALA A 74 2.17 3.21 -9.78
N PRO A 75 1.20 3.95 -9.20
CA PRO A 75 0.75 3.71 -7.82
C PRO A 75 0.27 2.28 -7.54
N LEU A 76 -0.50 1.69 -8.45
CA LEU A 76 -0.99 0.32 -8.32
C LEU A 76 0.15 -0.69 -8.14
N ILE A 77 1.19 -0.58 -8.99
CA ILE A 77 2.33 -1.50 -9.00
C ILE A 77 3.21 -1.28 -7.76
N ARG A 78 3.40 -0.03 -7.32
CA ARG A 78 4.07 0.28 -6.06
C ARG A 78 3.35 -0.29 -4.85
N LEU A 79 2.02 -0.23 -4.84
CA LEU A 79 1.21 -0.81 -3.77
C LEU A 79 1.39 -2.34 -3.72
N LEU A 80 1.34 -3.00 -4.88
CA LEU A 80 1.55 -4.44 -4.99
C LEU A 80 2.97 -4.86 -4.57
N LEU A 81 4.00 -4.10 -4.99
CA LEU A 81 5.38 -4.30 -4.56
C LEU A 81 5.54 -4.16 -3.05
N ALA A 82 4.96 -3.11 -2.45
CA ALA A 82 4.98 -2.93 -1.01
C ALA A 82 4.26 -4.07 -0.27
N HIS A 83 3.14 -4.56 -0.81
CA HIS A 83 2.46 -5.72 -0.26
C HIS A 83 3.35 -6.97 -0.30
N ALA A 84 3.96 -7.29 -1.45
CA ALA A 84 4.89 -8.41 -1.55
C ALA A 84 6.05 -8.30 -0.55
N MET A 85 6.65 -7.11 -0.42
CA MET A 85 7.70 -6.82 0.55
C MET A 85 7.25 -7.10 2.00
N ILE A 86 6.02 -6.72 2.37
CA ILE A 86 5.46 -6.96 3.71
C ILE A 86 5.23 -8.46 3.97
N GLU A 87 4.75 -9.19 2.96
CA GLU A 87 4.45 -10.62 3.05
C GLU A 87 5.70 -11.51 3.09
N THR A 88 6.87 -10.99 2.66
CA THR A 88 8.14 -11.73 2.85
C THR A 88 8.44 -12.02 4.32
N GLY A 89 7.94 -11.19 5.24
CA GLY A 89 8.30 -11.24 6.66
C GLY A 89 9.74 -10.81 6.96
N ASP A 90 10.52 -10.41 5.96
CA ASP A 90 11.90 -9.97 6.13
C ASP A 90 11.94 -8.53 6.65
N PRO A 91 12.54 -8.26 7.84
CA PRO A 91 12.70 -6.91 8.35
C PRO A 91 13.44 -5.96 7.39
N ALA A 92 14.34 -6.48 6.55
CA ALA A 92 15.07 -5.68 5.57
C ALA A 92 14.16 -5.08 4.48
N MET A 93 12.96 -5.64 4.29
CA MET A 93 11.98 -5.17 3.31
C MET A 93 11.05 -4.06 3.83
N LEU A 94 11.07 -3.76 5.13
CA LEU A 94 10.16 -2.80 5.73
C LEU A 94 10.41 -1.35 5.27
N GLU A 95 11.66 -0.90 5.25
CA GLU A 95 12.00 0.46 4.77
C GLU A 95 11.72 0.63 3.26
N PRO A 96 12.10 -0.32 2.37
CA PRO A 96 11.68 -0.29 0.97
C PRO A 96 10.15 -0.30 0.77
N ALA A 97 9.41 -1.09 1.57
CA ALA A 97 7.94 -1.10 1.51
C ALA A 97 7.37 0.27 1.89
N LYS A 98 7.88 0.88 2.98
CA LYS A 98 7.50 2.24 3.40
C LYS A 98 7.74 3.26 2.29
N ALA A 99 8.89 3.23 1.62
CA ALA A 99 9.20 4.14 0.53
C ALA A 99 8.21 4.01 -0.64
N ASN A 100 7.83 2.78 -1.00
CA ASN A 100 6.83 2.54 -2.04
C ASN A 100 5.44 3.05 -1.63
N LEU A 101 5.02 2.82 -0.38
CA LEU A 101 3.74 3.30 0.15
C LEU A 101 3.67 4.83 0.18
N ILE A 102 4.76 5.51 0.57
CA ILE A 102 4.86 6.98 0.48
C ILE A 102 4.74 7.42 -0.98
N GLY A 103 5.36 6.69 -1.92
CA GLY A 103 5.21 6.91 -3.35
C GLY A 103 3.75 6.85 -3.81
N VAL A 104 2.99 5.84 -3.37
CA VAL A 104 1.54 5.72 -3.64
C VAL A 104 0.80 6.94 -3.07
N LEU A 105 0.99 7.23 -1.78
CA LEU A 105 0.25 8.28 -1.06
C LEU A 105 0.56 9.69 -1.56
N SER A 106 1.73 9.90 -2.18
CA SER A 106 2.07 11.18 -2.82
C SER A 106 1.18 11.52 -4.02
N ARG A 107 0.67 10.50 -4.72
CA ARG A 107 -0.22 10.63 -5.89
C ARG A 107 -1.67 10.35 -5.54
N GLU A 108 -1.90 9.40 -4.63
CA GLU A 108 -3.22 8.89 -4.25
C GLU A 108 -3.42 8.97 -2.74
N ARG A 109 -3.60 10.18 -2.21
CA ARG A 109 -3.81 10.38 -0.76
C ARG A 109 -5.02 9.62 -0.19
N GLY A 110 -6.01 9.31 -1.04
CA GLY A 110 -7.21 8.55 -0.67
C GLY A 110 -7.05 7.03 -0.75
N ASN A 111 -5.86 6.50 -1.01
CA ASN A 111 -5.63 5.06 -1.12
C ASN A 111 -5.63 4.41 0.28
N SER A 112 -6.77 3.85 0.68
CA SER A 112 -6.96 3.24 2.00
C SER A 112 -6.04 2.03 2.23
N SER A 113 -5.81 1.21 1.20
CA SER A 113 -4.87 0.08 1.27
C SER A 113 -3.45 0.52 1.57
N ALA A 114 -2.99 1.61 0.94
CA ALA A 114 -1.66 2.17 1.20
C ALA A 114 -1.51 2.65 2.65
N TRP A 115 -2.53 3.33 3.21
CA TRP A 115 -2.53 3.73 4.62
C TRP A 115 -2.54 2.53 5.57
N ARG A 116 -3.34 1.50 5.27
CA ARG A 116 -3.37 0.25 6.06
C ARG A 116 -2.01 -0.45 6.07
N PHE A 117 -1.39 -0.62 4.90
CA PHE A 117 -0.07 -1.23 4.81
C PHE A 117 1.00 -0.36 5.48
N ARG A 118 0.91 0.96 5.36
CA ARG A 118 1.83 1.87 6.05
C ARG A 118 1.72 1.74 7.56
N ALA A 119 0.51 1.60 8.10
CA ALA A 119 0.31 1.36 9.53
C ALA A 119 1.02 0.07 10.01
N ILE A 120 0.91 -1.02 9.23
CA ILE A 120 1.61 -2.28 9.50
C ILE A 120 3.14 -2.09 9.47
N VAL A 121 3.65 -1.46 8.40
CA VAL A 121 5.10 -1.27 8.22
C VAL A 121 5.68 -0.37 9.30
N GLU A 122 5.08 0.79 9.57
CA GLU A 122 5.56 1.71 10.60
C GLU A 122 5.49 1.07 11.99
N SER A 123 4.47 0.25 12.27
CA SER A 123 4.40 -0.51 13.53
C SER A 123 5.53 -1.52 13.65
N ARG A 124 5.87 -2.25 12.58
CA ARG A 124 6.98 -3.22 12.58
C ARG A 124 8.35 -2.54 12.68
N LEU A 125 8.47 -1.31 12.19
CA LEU A 125 9.65 -0.45 12.34
C LEU A 125 9.77 0.22 13.72
N GLY A 126 8.74 0.12 14.57
CA GLY A 126 8.71 0.79 15.88
C GLY A 126 8.33 2.27 15.83
N ASN A 127 7.87 2.78 14.68
CA ASN A 127 7.45 4.17 14.49
C ASN A 127 6.00 4.37 14.94
N GLU A 128 5.73 4.22 16.24
CA GLU A 128 4.37 4.19 16.81
C GLU A 128 3.48 5.39 16.44
N GLY A 129 4.05 6.60 16.38
CA GLY A 129 3.33 7.82 16.01
C GLY A 129 2.87 7.79 14.55
N GLU A 130 3.75 7.38 13.64
CA GLU A 130 3.45 7.24 12.21
C GLU A 130 2.50 6.08 11.93
N ALA A 131 2.63 4.98 12.68
CA ALA A 131 1.68 3.87 12.63
C ALA A 131 0.28 4.31 13.05
N SER A 132 0.18 5.06 14.15
CA SER A 132 -1.09 5.61 14.64
C SER A 132 -1.71 6.59 13.64
N LEU A 133 -0.91 7.49 13.05
CA LEU A 133 -1.41 8.41 12.02
C LEU A 133 -1.94 7.64 10.80
N SER A 134 -1.19 6.65 10.33
CA SER A 134 -1.60 5.85 9.18
C SER A 134 -2.89 5.08 9.44
N GLN A 135 -3.07 4.56 10.66
CA GLN A 135 -4.31 3.91 11.08
C GLN A 135 -5.48 4.91 11.19
N ALA A 136 -5.22 6.15 11.62
CA ALA A 136 -6.22 7.21 11.66
C ALA A 136 -6.74 7.56 10.26
N GLU A 137 -5.83 7.73 9.29
CA GLU A 137 -6.18 7.98 7.88
C GLU A 137 -6.98 6.82 7.27
N TYR A 138 -6.52 5.58 7.48
CA TYR A 138 -7.27 4.40 7.02
C TYR A 138 -8.69 4.36 7.60
N SER A 139 -8.83 4.62 8.90
CA SER A 139 -10.13 4.60 9.59
C SER A 139 -11.05 5.70 9.07
N LEU A 140 -10.51 6.90 8.82
CA LEU A 140 -11.24 8.02 8.25
C LEU A 140 -11.76 7.69 6.85
N LEU A 141 -10.90 7.15 5.98
CA LEU A 141 -11.26 6.73 4.63
C LEU A 141 -12.27 5.57 4.61
N SER A 142 -12.25 4.73 5.64
CA SER A 142 -13.19 3.62 5.80
C SER A 142 -14.51 4.04 6.47
N GLY A 143 -14.64 5.30 6.89
CA GLY A 143 -15.84 5.85 7.52
C GLY A 143 -15.94 5.63 9.04
N ASP A 144 -14.97 4.96 9.66
CA ASP A 144 -14.90 4.78 11.11
C ASP A 144 -14.29 6.01 11.78
N ARG A 145 -15.13 7.03 11.96
CA ARG A 145 -14.74 8.30 12.58
C ARG A 145 -14.26 8.15 14.02
N GLN A 146 -14.83 7.19 14.77
CA GLN A 146 -14.46 6.98 16.16
C GLN A 146 -13.04 6.40 16.25
N ALA A 147 -12.73 5.38 15.45
CA ALA A 147 -11.38 4.83 15.37
C ALA A 147 -10.39 5.87 14.82
N ALA A 148 -10.79 6.66 13.82
CA ALA A 148 -9.97 7.72 13.27
C ALA A 148 -9.57 8.75 14.35
N SER A 149 -10.53 9.24 15.14
CA SER A 149 -10.27 10.15 16.25
C SER A 149 -9.35 9.52 17.30
N TYR A 150 -9.64 8.27 17.71
CA TYR A 150 -8.83 7.54 18.69
C TYR A 150 -7.35 7.45 18.27
N HIS A 151 -7.08 7.02 17.05
CA HIS A 151 -5.73 6.86 16.53
C HIS A 151 -5.03 8.20 16.29
N ALA A 152 -5.76 9.23 15.88
CA ALA A 152 -5.21 10.57 15.72
C ALA A 152 -4.74 11.16 17.07
N VAL A 153 -5.45 10.92 18.18
CA VAL A 153 -4.99 11.29 19.53
C VAL A 153 -3.68 10.57 19.88
N GLN A 154 -3.56 9.27 19.56
CA GLN A 154 -2.31 8.54 19.84
C GLN A 154 -1.15 9.08 19.00
N ALA A 155 -1.40 9.38 17.72
CA ALA A 155 -0.41 10.00 16.84
C ALA A 155 0.05 11.35 17.38
N GLU A 156 -0.87 12.26 17.74
CA GLU A 156 -0.54 13.59 18.28
C GLU A 156 0.35 13.53 19.54
N ARG A 157 0.15 12.52 20.40
CA ARG A 157 0.94 12.33 21.63
C ARG A 157 2.37 11.84 21.37
N LYS A 158 2.59 11.12 20.27
CA LYS A 158 3.85 10.41 19.97
C LYS A 158 4.69 11.12 18.93
N LEU A 159 4.05 11.86 18.02
CA LEU A 159 4.73 12.63 16.99
C LEU A 159 5.33 13.91 17.57
N GLU A 160 6.44 14.34 16.98
CA GLU A 160 7.07 15.60 17.35
C GLU A 160 6.17 16.77 16.96
N LYS A 161 5.93 17.66 17.93
CA LYS A 161 5.03 18.81 17.75
C LYS A 161 5.53 19.73 16.63
N GLY A 162 4.59 20.19 15.80
CA GLY A 162 4.89 21.09 14.67
C GLY A 162 5.37 20.40 13.40
N THR A 163 5.61 19.08 13.43
CA THR A 163 5.84 18.32 12.19
C THR A 163 4.58 18.21 11.34
N ALA A 164 4.75 17.95 10.04
CA ALA A 164 3.61 17.79 9.12
C ALA A 164 2.68 16.64 9.53
N THR A 165 3.22 15.55 10.06
CA THR A 165 2.43 14.39 10.51
C THR A 165 1.69 14.68 11.82
N TRP A 166 2.28 15.49 12.71
CA TRP A 166 1.58 16.00 13.89
C TRP A 166 0.44 16.95 13.53
N LEU A 167 0.66 17.90 12.60
CA LEU A 167 -0.42 18.78 12.13
C LEU A 167 -1.54 17.96 11.48
N ARG A 168 -1.18 16.95 10.69
CA ARG A 168 -2.15 16.09 10.04
C ARG A 168 -3.02 15.30 11.03
N SER A 169 -2.46 14.85 12.16
CA SER A 169 -3.29 14.19 13.18
C SER A 169 -4.29 15.16 13.81
N GLN A 170 -3.93 16.44 13.98
CA GLN A 170 -4.87 17.47 14.45
C GLN A 170 -6.01 17.72 13.46
N ASP A 171 -5.71 17.77 12.16
CA ASP A 171 -6.73 17.91 11.11
C ASP A 171 -7.77 16.77 11.19
N ILE A 172 -7.30 15.53 11.42
CA ILE A 172 -8.19 14.36 11.55
C ILE A 172 -9.05 14.48 12.80
N LEU A 173 -8.49 14.94 13.93
CA LEU A 173 -9.26 15.19 15.15
C LEU A 173 -10.36 16.22 14.90
N GLN A 174 -10.04 17.33 14.23
CA GLN A 174 -11.03 18.35 13.89
C GLN A 174 -12.11 17.83 12.93
N ALA A 175 -11.72 17.02 11.94
CA ALA A 175 -12.68 16.44 10.98
C ALA A 175 -13.61 15.38 11.59
N THR A 176 -13.18 14.73 12.67
CA THR A 176 -13.92 13.65 13.34
C THR A 176 -14.77 14.13 14.52
N ASP A 177 -14.43 15.26 15.12
CA ASP A 177 -15.18 15.92 16.21
C ASP A 177 -15.11 17.46 16.08
N PRO A 178 -15.85 18.06 15.13
CA PRO A 178 -15.82 19.50 14.89
C PRO A 178 -16.34 20.32 16.08
N ASP A 179 -17.34 19.81 16.83
CA ASP A 179 -17.97 20.53 17.96
C ASP A 179 -17.15 20.42 19.27
N GLY A 180 -16.29 19.41 19.40
CA GLY A 180 -15.46 19.18 20.59
C GLY A 180 -14.26 20.12 20.73
N GLN A 181 -13.71 20.63 19.62
CA GLN A 181 -12.62 21.62 19.66
C GLN A 181 -13.08 23.01 20.08
N ASP A 182 -14.25 23.47 19.63
CA ASP A 182 -14.80 24.76 20.03
C ASP A 182 -14.97 24.85 21.56
N LYS A 183 -15.33 23.74 22.20
CA LYS A 183 -15.43 23.64 23.67
C LYS A 183 -14.06 23.68 24.36
N LYS A 184 -13.04 22.98 23.84
CA LYS A 184 -11.68 23.00 24.40
C LYS A 184 -10.97 24.34 24.22
N ASN A 185 -11.19 25.03 23.11
CA ASN A 185 -10.66 26.37 22.87
C ASN A 185 -11.35 27.39 23.78
N ALA A 186 -12.69 27.29 23.93
CA ALA A 186 -13.43 28.12 24.89
C ALA A 186 -13.00 27.89 26.36
N GLU A 187 -12.62 26.67 26.74
CA GLU A 187 -12.08 26.38 28.09
C GLU A 187 -10.65 26.90 28.30
N LYS A 188 -9.81 26.94 27.25
CA LYS A 188 -8.45 27.51 27.33
C LYS A 188 -8.45 29.03 27.46
N ASP A 189 -9.41 29.70 26.84
CA ASP A 189 -9.55 31.16 26.86
C ASP A 189 -10.44 31.67 28.01
N ALA A 190 -10.95 30.77 28.85
CA ALA A 190 -11.72 31.14 30.03
C ALA A 190 -10.80 31.83 31.07
N PRO A 191 -11.17 33.03 31.57
CA PRO A 191 -10.39 33.71 32.59
C PRO A 191 -10.36 32.90 33.89
N LYS A 192 -9.19 32.82 34.52
CA LYS A 192 -8.98 32.18 35.82
C LYS A 192 -9.74 32.87 36.95
#